data_AF-A0A1E7F453-F1
#
_entry.id   AF-A0A1E7F453-F1
#
_cell.length_a   1.000
_cell.length_b   1.000
_cell.length_c   1.000
_cell.angle_alpha   90.00
_cell.angle_beta   90.00
_cell.angle_gamma   90.00
#
_symmetry.space_group_name_H-M   'P 1'
#
loop_
_entity.id
_entity.type
_entity.pdbx_description
1 polymer ?
#
loop_
_entity_poly.entity_id
_entity_poly.type
_entity_poly.pdbx_seq_one_letter_code
_entity_poly.pdbx_strand_id
1 'polypeptide(L)'
;MAGGFKTRLARRPQEKILVVPSLQEISRNPDTLSITPAHMSIQASWIAKTSTICNFQSTFTNQVDMSLHLGNKPIGTNGLKRMREFCNFVFSSSVKEEYVIVGGHSIWFRSFFRTFLPYKSDHVGKTKKVVNCGVVAFTLLKVVRKSGQPTYMIDPNSVDVVYGGFD
;
A
#
# COMPACT_ATOMS: atom_id res chain seq x y z
N MET A 1 -3.11 9.67 -5.30
CA MET A 1 -1.75 9.20 -4.94
C MET A 1 -0.69 9.75 -5.89
N ALA A 2 -0.70 9.44 -7.19
CA ALA A 2 0.33 9.87 -8.15
C ALA A 2 0.68 11.38 -8.10
N GLY A 3 -0.33 12.25 -8.01
CA GLY A 3 -0.11 13.70 -7.90
C GLY A 3 0.67 14.14 -6.65
N GLY A 4 0.52 13.43 -5.53
CA GLY A 4 1.28 13.71 -4.30
C GLY A 4 2.78 13.40 -4.44
N PHE A 5 3.15 12.52 -5.38
CA PHE A 5 4.53 12.15 -5.67
C PHE A 5 5.11 12.85 -6.90
N LYS A 6 4.41 13.81 -7.51
CA LYS A 6 4.80 14.42 -8.80
C LYS A 6 6.25 14.90 -8.84
N THR A 7 6.69 15.60 -7.79
CA THR A 7 8.04 16.19 -7.72
C THR A 7 9.12 15.11 -7.65
N ARG A 8 8.85 14.03 -6.92
CA ARG A 8 9.75 12.87 -6.82
C ARG A 8 9.84 12.14 -8.16
N LEU A 9 8.68 11.82 -8.72
CA LEU A 9 8.59 11.07 -9.99
C LEU A 9 9.23 11.83 -11.15
N ALA A 10 9.12 13.16 -11.19
CA ALA A 10 9.80 13.99 -12.18
C ALA A 10 11.33 13.99 -12.02
N ARG A 11 11.84 13.97 -10.78
CA ARG A 11 13.29 13.92 -10.49
C ARG A 11 13.88 12.51 -10.65
N ARG A 12 13.04 11.48 -10.65
CA ARG A 12 13.43 10.06 -10.68
C ARG A 12 12.55 9.31 -11.70
N PRO A 13 12.70 9.56 -13.01
CA PRO A 13 11.83 8.99 -14.05
C PRO A 13 11.89 7.44 -14.14
N GLN A 14 12.96 6.84 -13.62
CA GLN A 14 13.13 5.39 -13.51
C GLN A 14 12.29 4.76 -12.40
N GLU A 15 11.89 5.52 -11.38
CA GLU A 15 11.06 4.98 -10.30
C GLU A 15 9.66 4.67 -10.81
N LYS A 16 9.13 3.54 -10.34
CA LYS A 16 7.80 3.04 -10.71
C LYS A 16 6.91 2.97 -9.48
N ILE A 17 5.64 3.30 -9.68
CA ILE A 17 4.54 2.96 -8.77
C ILE A 17 4.08 1.56 -9.14
N LEU A 18 4.26 0.61 -8.23
CA LEU A 18 3.77 -0.75 -8.42
C LEU A 18 2.32 -0.86 -7.97
N VAL A 19 1.45 -1.45 -8.81
CA VAL A 19 0.06 -1.75 -8.43
C VAL A 19 -0.04 -3.18 -7.95
N VAL A 20 -0.10 -3.35 -6.62
CA VAL A 20 -0.04 -4.67 -5.98
C VAL A 20 -1.43 -5.10 -5.46
N PRO A 21 -1.96 -6.27 -5.86
CA PRO A 21 -3.29 -6.74 -5.44
C PRO A 21 -3.49 -6.92 -3.93
N SER A 22 -2.40 -7.22 -3.21
CA SER A 22 -2.42 -7.40 -1.75
C SER A 22 -2.77 -6.11 -0.98
N LEU A 23 -2.66 -4.94 -1.62
CA LEU A 23 -3.03 -3.63 -1.07
C LEU A 23 -4.47 -3.21 -1.37
N GLN A 24 -5.25 -4.02 -2.11
CA GLN A 24 -6.67 -3.74 -2.31
C GLN A 24 -7.39 -3.67 -0.95
N GLU A 25 -8.40 -2.80 -0.84
CA GLU A 25 -9.17 -2.64 0.39
C GLU A 25 -9.82 -3.96 0.84
N ILE A 26 -10.03 -4.09 2.16
CA ILE A 26 -10.56 -5.28 2.82
C ILE A 26 -12.03 -5.51 2.49
N SER A 27 -12.81 -4.43 2.37
CA SER A 27 -14.24 -4.45 2.03
C SER A 27 -14.52 -5.14 0.70
N ARG A 28 -15.75 -5.64 0.52
CA ARG A 28 -16.27 -6.18 -0.75
C ARG A 28 -17.27 -5.24 -1.43
N ASN A 29 -17.47 -4.04 -0.89
CA ASN A 29 -18.37 -3.08 -1.50
C ASN A 29 -17.89 -2.72 -2.93
N PRO A 30 -18.81 -2.49 -3.88
CA PRO A 30 -18.45 -2.24 -5.28
C PRO A 30 -17.48 -1.08 -5.49
N ASP A 31 -17.54 -0.05 -4.65
CA ASP A 31 -16.64 1.12 -4.64
C ASP A 31 -15.19 0.78 -4.28
N THR A 32 -14.93 -0.43 -3.80
CA THR A 32 -13.59 -0.95 -3.48
C THR A 32 -13.03 -1.92 -4.52
N LEU A 33 -13.70 -2.01 -5.68
CA LEU A 33 -13.27 -2.82 -6.81
C LEU A 33 -12.62 -1.94 -7.88
N SER A 34 -11.49 -2.41 -8.40
CA SER A 34 -10.84 -1.81 -9.55
C SER A 34 -11.73 -1.98 -10.79
N ILE A 35 -11.98 -0.87 -11.47
CA ILE A 35 -12.56 -0.86 -12.82
C ILE A 35 -11.51 -1.17 -13.89
N THR A 36 -10.21 -1.10 -13.55
CA THR A 36 -9.12 -1.47 -14.46
C THR A 36 -8.96 -2.98 -14.47
N PRO A 37 -9.11 -3.67 -15.62
CA PRO A 37 -8.93 -5.11 -15.71
C PRO A 37 -7.49 -5.54 -15.39
N ALA A 38 -7.29 -6.83 -15.17
CA ALA A 38 -5.97 -7.40 -14.90
C ALA A 38 -4.97 -7.02 -15.99
N HIS A 39 -3.75 -6.64 -15.59
CA HIS A 39 -2.63 -6.23 -16.44
C HIS A 39 -2.88 -5.05 -17.41
N MET A 40 -4.08 -4.47 -17.41
CA MET A 40 -4.38 -3.32 -18.27
C MET A 40 -3.84 -2.03 -17.66
N SER A 41 -3.44 -1.10 -18.53
CA SER A 41 -2.95 0.21 -18.12
C SER A 41 -4.08 1.06 -17.55
N ILE A 42 -3.80 1.75 -16.45
CA ILE A 42 -4.70 2.76 -15.88
C ILE A 42 -4.84 3.92 -16.87
N GLN A 43 -6.06 4.39 -17.07
CA GLN A 43 -6.35 5.56 -17.89
C GLN A 43 -6.74 6.74 -17.02
N ALA A 44 -6.21 7.93 -17.36
CA ALA A 44 -6.64 9.14 -16.70
C ALA A 44 -8.10 9.44 -17.05
N SER A 45 -8.91 9.72 -16.03
CA SER A 45 -10.26 10.25 -16.24
C SER A 45 -10.21 11.61 -16.95
N TRP A 46 -11.33 12.04 -17.52
CA TRP A 46 -11.43 13.35 -18.17
C TRP A 46 -11.05 14.51 -17.23
N ILE A 47 -11.42 14.43 -15.94
CA ILE A 47 -11.03 15.39 -14.90
C ILE A 47 -9.51 15.34 -14.64
N ALA A 48 -8.93 14.14 -14.58
CA ALA A 48 -7.49 14.01 -14.34
C ALA A 48 -6.66 14.54 -15.53
N LYS A 49 -7.18 14.42 -16.76
CA LYS A 49 -6.52 14.96 -17.97
C LYS A 49 -6.47 16.49 -17.99
N THR A 50 -7.44 17.17 -17.37
CA THR A 50 -7.48 18.64 -17.29
C THR A 50 -6.88 19.20 -15.99
N SER A 51 -6.31 18.35 -15.13
CA SER A 51 -5.76 18.77 -13.84
C SER A 51 -4.50 19.61 -13.97
N THR A 52 -4.42 20.71 -13.22
CA THR A 52 -3.21 21.53 -13.05
C THR A 52 -2.21 20.95 -12.05
N ILE A 53 -2.58 19.87 -11.33
CA ILE A 53 -1.72 19.27 -10.30
C ILE A 53 -0.51 18.59 -10.95
N CYS A 54 -0.75 17.73 -11.95
CA CYS A 54 0.26 17.03 -12.74
C CYS A 54 -0.36 16.40 -13.99
N ASN A 55 0.46 16.02 -14.98
CA ASN A 55 0.03 15.22 -16.13
C ASN A 55 -0.14 13.75 -15.71
N PHE A 56 -1.34 13.41 -15.20
CA PHE A 56 -1.65 12.06 -14.73
C PHE A 56 -1.50 11.00 -15.80
N GLN A 57 -1.92 11.27 -17.04
CA GLN A 57 -1.82 10.29 -18.12
C GLN A 57 -0.36 9.92 -18.41
N SER A 58 0.52 10.92 -18.47
CA SER A 58 1.96 10.68 -18.65
C SER A 58 2.54 9.84 -17.50
N THR A 59 2.19 10.16 -16.25
CA THR A 59 2.63 9.36 -15.09
C THR A 59 2.11 7.92 -15.16
N PHE A 60 0.84 7.72 -15.51
CA PHE A 60 0.25 6.38 -15.62
C PHE A 60 0.88 5.56 -16.73
N THR A 61 1.19 6.17 -17.87
CA THR A 61 1.85 5.49 -18.99
C THR A 61 3.31 5.17 -18.70
N ASN A 62 4.04 6.10 -18.09
CA ASN A 62 5.50 5.99 -18.02
C ASN A 62 6.00 5.44 -16.68
N GLN A 63 5.24 5.58 -15.60
CA GLN A 63 5.73 5.36 -14.23
C GLN A 63 4.79 4.53 -13.36
N VAL A 64 3.71 3.97 -13.90
CA VAL A 64 2.90 2.97 -13.20
C VAL A 64 3.16 1.60 -13.82
N ASP A 65 3.58 0.66 -12.99
CA ASP A 65 3.81 -0.74 -13.39
C ASP A 65 2.60 -1.59 -12.99
N MET A 66 1.96 -2.18 -14.01
CA MET A 66 0.77 -3.03 -13.89
C MET A 66 1.10 -4.53 -13.96
N SER A 67 2.38 -4.91 -14.00
CA SER A 67 2.81 -6.33 -14.11
C SER A 67 2.27 -7.20 -12.98
N LEU A 68 2.14 -6.64 -11.77
CA LEU A 68 1.61 -7.33 -10.60
C LEU A 68 0.08 -7.25 -10.47
N HIS A 69 -0.60 -6.43 -11.29
CA HIS A 69 -2.04 -6.20 -11.16
C HIS A 69 -2.85 -7.36 -11.75
N LEU A 70 -3.28 -8.29 -10.89
CA LEU A 70 -4.06 -9.47 -11.28
C LEU A 70 -5.58 -9.24 -11.33
N GLY A 71 -6.03 -7.98 -11.31
CA GLY A 71 -7.46 -7.65 -11.23
C GLY A 71 -8.01 -7.68 -9.81
N ASN A 72 -9.33 -7.81 -9.66
CA ASN A 72 -9.99 -7.74 -8.36
C ASN A 72 -9.75 -8.99 -7.49
N LYS A 73 -9.80 -8.78 -6.18
CA LYS A 73 -9.74 -9.83 -5.15
C LYS A 73 -10.61 -11.06 -5.50
N PRO A 74 -10.04 -12.29 -5.55
CA PRO A 74 -10.77 -13.50 -5.91
C PRO A 74 -11.71 -13.97 -4.79
N ILE A 75 -12.68 -14.83 -5.15
CA ILE A 75 -13.53 -15.52 -4.17
C ILE A 75 -12.62 -16.41 -3.29
N GLY A 76 -12.78 -16.36 -1.97
CA GLY A 76 -11.99 -17.18 -1.02
C GLY A 76 -10.74 -16.52 -0.42
N THR A 77 -10.44 -15.27 -0.77
CA THR A 77 -9.43 -14.46 -0.06
C THR A 77 -10.03 -13.67 1.11
N ASN A 78 -9.18 -13.21 2.03
CA ASN A 78 -9.54 -12.32 3.13
C ASN A 78 -8.45 -11.26 3.38
N GLY A 79 -8.70 -10.31 4.28
CA GLY A 79 -7.74 -9.25 4.60
C GLY A 79 -6.40 -9.79 5.12
N LEU A 80 -6.43 -10.78 6.01
CA LEU A 80 -5.22 -11.35 6.61
C LEU A 80 -4.31 -12.04 5.59
N LYS A 81 -4.87 -12.84 4.68
CA LYS A 81 -4.10 -13.49 3.60
C LYS A 81 -3.37 -12.45 2.76
N ARG A 82 -4.09 -11.41 2.31
CA ARG A 82 -3.52 -10.32 1.51
C ARG A 82 -2.47 -9.50 2.26
N MET A 83 -2.70 -9.20 3.53
CA MET A 83 -1.69 -8.54 4.36
C MET A 83 -0.40 -9.37 4.49
N ARG A 84 -0.50 -10.70 4.62
CA ARG A 84 0.67 -11.60 4.61
C ARG A 84 1.32 -11.70 3.23
N GLU A 85 0.55 -11.71 2.15
CA GLU A 85 1.06 -11.65 0.77
C GLU A 85 1.86 -10.35 0.55
N PHE A 86 1.37 -9.22 1.05
CA PHE A 86 2.10 -7.94 1.01
C PHE A 86 3.43 -8.04 1.78
N CYS A 87 3.43 -8.55 3.01
CA CYS A 87 4.68 -8.73 3.76
C CYS A 87 5.65 -9.69 3.05
N ASN A 88 5.15 -10.80 2.50
CA ASN A 88 5.97 -11.72 1.70
C ASN A 88 6.61 -11.01 0.51
N PHE A 89 5.85 -10.16 -0.19
CA PHE A 89 6.33 -9.36 -1.33
C PHE A 89 7.42 -8.37 -0.90
N VAL A 90 7.21 -7.61 0.17
CA VAL A 90 8.20 -6.64 0.70
C VAL A 90 9.52 -7.33 1.07
N PHE A 91 9.47 -8.53 1.64
CA PHE A 91 10.65 -9.31 2.00
C PHE A 91 11.09 -10.33 0.94
N SER A 92 10.61 -10.18 -0.29
CA SER A 92 11.06 -11.01 -1.43
C SER A 92 12.32 -10.43 -2.06
N SER A 93 13.01 -11.22 -2.88
CA SER A 93 14.17 -10.76 -3.65
C SER A 93 13.82 -9.70 -4.71
N SER A 94 12.54 -9.52 -5.02
CA SER A 94 12.05 -8.54 -5.99
C SER A 94 12.07 -7.10 -5.46
N VAL A 95 12.06 -6.92 -4.14
CA VAL A 95 12.13 -5.61 -3.49
C VAL A 95 13.53 -5.45 -2.93
N LYS A 96 14.27 -4.47 -3.43
CA LYS A 96 15.67 -4.21 -3.04
C LYS A 96 15.80 -2.95 -2.19
N GLU A 97 14.73 -2.17 -2.13
CA GLU A 97 14.64 -0.91 -1.43
C GLU A 97 14.50 -1.14 0.08
N GLU A 98 15.29 -0.39 0.86
CA GLU A 98 15.18 -0.37 2.32
C GLU A 98 13.89 0.30 2.79
N TYR A 99 13.40 1.30 2.05
CA TYR A 99 12.20 2.06 2.35
C TYR A 99 11.13 1.82 1.31
N VAL A 100 9.98 1.33 1.73
CA VAL A 100 8.80 1.11 0.88
C VAL A 100 7.72 2.10 1.25
N ILE A 101 7.33 2.95 0.31
CA ILE A 101 6.21 3.88 0.48
C ILE A 101 4.93 3.20 -0.01
N VAL A 102 3.98 3.00 0.90
CA VAL A 102 2.73 2.33 0.62
C VAL A 102 1.60 3.35 0.63
N GLY A 103 0.82 3.39 -0.45
CA GLY A 103 -0.44 4.10 -0.46
C GLY A 103 -1.60 3.13 -0.62
N GLY A 104 -2.70 3.41 0.07
CA GLY A 104 -3.81 2.49 0.16
C GLY A 104 -4.98 3.12 0.90
N HIS A 105 -5.84 2.26 1.44
CA HIS A 105 -7.08 2.69 2.08
C HIS A 105 -6.99 2.56 3.60
N SER A 106 -7.77 3.38 4.29
CA SER A 106 -7.68 3.54 5.74
C SER A 106 -8.03 2.27 6.52
N ILE A 107 -8.99 1.46 6.05
CA ILE A 107 -9.38 0.22 6.73
C ILE A 107 -8.29 -0.84 6.57
N TRP A 108 -7.66 -0.94 5.40
CA TRP A 108 -6.48 -1.79 5.20
C TRP A 108 -5.38 -1.43 6.19
N PHE A 109 -4.99 -0.14 6.28
CA PHE A 109 -3.91 0.29 7.18
C PHE A 109 -4.24 0.06 8.65
N ARG A 110 -5.45 0.42 9.10
CA ARG A 110 -5.89 0.14 10.47
C ARG A 110 -5.84 -1.36 10.78
N SER A 111 -6.27 -2.20 9.85
CA SER A 111 -6.22 -3.66 10.04
C SER A 111 -4.78 -4.17 10.07
N PHE A 112 -3.88 -3.57 9.28
CA PHE A 112 -2.46 -3.89 9.26
C PHE A 112 -1.81 -3.61 10.62
N PHE A 113 -2.01 -2.41 11.17
CA PHE A 113 -1.54 -2.08 12.52
C PHE A 113 -2.12 -3.01 13.60
N ARG A 114 -3.44 -3.27 13.56
CA ARG A 114 -4.07 -4.23 14.49
C ARG A 114 -3.48 -5.63 14.41
N THR A 115 -3.08 -6.06 13.21
CA THR A 115 -2.57 -7.42 12.97
C THR A 115 -1.12 -7.57 13.41
N PHE A 116 -0.28 -6.58 13.11
CA PHE A 116 1.17 -6.72 13.22
C PHE A 116 1.80 -5.97 14.39
N LEU A 117 1.08 -5.08 15.07
CA LEU A 117 1.54 -4.58 16.36
C LEU A 117 1.42 -5.68 17.45
N PRO A 118 2.36 -5.76 18.41
CA PRO A 118 2.33 -6.78 19.46
C PRO A 118 0.99 -6.82 20.20
N TYR A 119 0.39 -7.99 20.43
CA TYR A 119 -0.97 -8.11 20.98
C TYR A 119 -1.23 -7.21 22.21
N LYS A 120 -0.29 -7.20 23.17
CA LYS A 120 -0.38 -6.45 24.43
C LYS A 120 -0.02 -4.97 24.34
N SER A 121 0.46 -4.46 23.19
CA SER A 121 0.77 -3.04 23.07
C SER A 121 -0.50 -2.20 23.04
N ASP A 122 -0.56 -1.13 23.84
CA ASP A 122 -1.54 -0.08 23.67
C ASP A 122 -0.98 0.94 22.69
N HIS A 123 -1.58 1.05 21.51
CA HIS A 123 -1.10 1.94 20.45
C HIS A 123 -2.26 2.43 19.60
N VAL A 124 -2.29 3.75 19.35
CA VAL A 124 -3.38 4.45 18.65
C VAL A 124 -3.72 3.85 17.29
N GLY A 125 -2.72 3.37 16.54
CA GLY A 125 -2.91 2.69 15.24
C GLY A 125 -3.74 1.40 15.30
N LYS A 126 -3.97 0.81 16.47
CA LYS A 126 -4.89 -0.33 16.61
C LYS A 126 -6.36 0.08 16.66
N THR A 127 -6.66 1.29 17.12
CA THR A 127 -8.03 1.72 17.38
C THR A 127 -8.50 2.73 16.35
N LYS A 128 -7.63 3.67 15.98
CA LYS A 128 -7.90 4.80 15.09
C LYS A 128 -7.45 4.54 13.65
N LYS A 129 -7.98 5.31 12.70
CA LYS A 129 -7.54 5.27 11.29
C LYS A 129 -6.49 6.34 11.07
N VAL A 130 -5.59 6.15 10.10
CA VAL A 130 -4.77 7.27 9.61
C VAL A 130 -5.70 8.26 8.92
N VAL A 131 -5.53 9.55 9.20
CA VAL A 131 -6.33 10.60 8.54
C VAL A 131 -6.13 10.58 7.03
N ASN A 132 -7.08 11.13 6.27
CA ASN A 132 -6.92 11.23 4.82
C ASN A 132 -5.64 12.00 4.47
N CYS A 133 -4.84 11.43 3.56
CA CYS A 133 -3.50 11.94 3.20
C CYS A 133 -2.48 11.98 4.35
N GLY A 134 -2.78 11.39 5.51
CA GLY A 134 -1.81 11.19 6.59
C GLY A 134 -0.68 10.25 6.18
N VAL A 135 0.49 10.46 6.78
CA VAL A 135 1.72 9.69 6.54
C VAL A 135 2.27 9.25 7.89
N VAL A 136 2.46 7.95 8.03
CA VAL A 136 3.04 7.31 9.22
C VAL A 136 4.16 6.41 8.73
N ALA A 137 5.31 6.47 9.40
CA ALA A 137 6.46 5.59 9.17
C ALA A 137 6.54 4.54 10.28
N PHE A 138 7.06 3.36 9.96
CA PHE A 138 7.38 2.32 10.94
C PHE A 138 8.34 1.30 10.35
N THR A 139 9.04 0.57 11.22
CA THR A 139 9.87 -0.57 10.87
C THR A 139 9.02 -1.84 10.84
N LEU A 140 8.97 -2.47 9.67
CA LEU A 140 8.38 -3.80 9.50
C LEU A 140 9.48 -4.86 9.69
N LEU A 141 9.19 -5.88 10.51
CA LEU A 141 10.12 -6.95 10.86
C LEU A 141 9.63 -8.30 10.33
N LYS A 142 10.56 -9.16 9.93
CA LYS A 142 10.33 -10.56 9.55
C LYS A 142 11.11 -11.48 10.50
N VAL A 143 10.39 -12.38 11.17
CA VAL A 143 10.97 -13.40 12.04
C VAL A 143 10.76 -14.77 11.40
N VAL A 144 11.87 -15.45 11.10
CA VAL A 144 11.84 -16.83 10.59
C VAL A 144 11.97 -17.77 11.79
N ARG A 145 10.88 -18.47 12.12
CA ARG A 145 10.88 -19.49 13.18
C ARG A 145 11.41 -20.82 12.63
N LYS A 146 11.83 -21.71 13.52
CA LYS A 146 12.25 -23.08 13.17
C LYS A 146 11.21 -23.87 12.36
N SER A 147 9.93 -23.51 12.45
CA SER A 147 8.81 -24.08 11.68
C SER A 147 8.75 -23.63 10.20
N GLY A 148 9.71 -22.81 9.74
CA GLY A 148 9.84 -22.37 8.35
C GLY A 148 8.88 -21.25 7.91
N GLN A 149 7.70 -21.12 8.55
CA GLN A 149 6.75 -20.07 8.22
C GLN A 149 7.16 -18.71 8.82
N PRO A 150 7.32 -17.66 8.00
CA PRO A 150 7.67 -16.34 8.50
C PRO A 150 6.52 -15.73 9.31
N THR A 151 6.89 -15.07 10.40
CA THR A 151 6.00 -14.20 11.17
C THR A 151 6.42 -12.76 10.92
N TYR A 152 5.45 -11.86 10.83
CA TYR A 152 5.68 -10.43 10.63
C TYR A 152 5.26 -9.64 11.86
N MET A 153 5.95 -8.55 12.15
CA MET A 153 5.54 -7.61 13.20
C MET A 153 5.97 -6.18 12.85
N ILE A 154 5.29 -5.21 13.43
CA ILE A 154 5.71 -3.81 13.46
C ILE A 154 6.45 -3.60 14.77
N ASP A 155 7.63 -2.96 14.73
CA ASP A 155 8.27 -2.48 15.96
C ASP A 155 7.44 -1.31 16.51
N PRO A 156 6.77 -1.46 17.68
CA PRO A 156 5.90 -0.42 18.21
C PRO A 156 6.64 0.89 18.51
N ASN A 157 7.94 0.85 18.79
CA ASN A 157 8.73 2.04 19.10
C ASN A 157 9.19 2.79 17.86
N SER A 158 9.08 2.17 16.68
CA SER A 158 9.45 2.78 15.40
C SER A 158 8.32 3.56 14.74
N VAL A 159 7.10 3.50 15.29
CA VAL A 159 5.94 4.14 14.68
C VAL A 159 6.04 5.64 14.88
N ASP A 160 6.16 6.38 13.78
CA ASP A 160 6.31 7.83 13.78
C ASP A 160 5.30 8.52 12.86
N VAL A 161 4.73 9.62 13.33
CA VAL A 161 3.75 10.42 12.59
C VAL A 161 4.50 11.48 11.78
N VAL A 162 4.65 11.23 10.49
CA VAL A 162 5.28 12.18 9.57
C VAL A 162 4.32 13.31 9.22
N TYR A 163 3.02 13.02 9.04
CA TYR A 163 1.99 14.01 8.73
C TYR A 163 0.58 13.51 9.07
N GLY A 164 -0.27 14.36 9.66
CA GLY A 164 -1.71 14.11 9.86
C GLY A 164 -2.09 13.03 10.91
N GLY A 165 -1.29 11.99 11.09
CA GLY A 165 -1.43 11.02 12.17
C GLY A 165 -2.73 10.21 12.14
N PHE A 166 -3.27 9.95 13.33
CA PHE A 166 -4.40 9.06 13.56
C PHE A 166 -5.62 9.80 14.13
N ASP A 167 -6.82 9.41 13.71
CA ASP A 167 -8.13 9.94 14.17
C ASP A 167 -9.20 8.84 14.29
#